data_AF-A0A0U1WEP7-F1
#
_entry.id   AF-A0A0U1WEP7-F1
#
_cell.length_a   1.000
_cell.length_b   1.000
_cell.length_c   1.000
_cell.angle_alpha   90.00
_cell.angle_beta   90.00
_cell.angle_gamma   90.00
#
_symmetry.space_group_name_H-M   'P 1'
#
loop_
_entity.id
_entity.type
_entity.pdbx_description
1 polymer ?
#
loop_
_entity_poly.entity_id
_entity_poly.type
_entity_poly.pdbx_seq_one_letter_code
_entity_poly.pdbx_strand_id
1 'polypeptide(L)'
;MNTWLMMNFQDSSSYTMMMMIYFHDFIMMILLIIMIMIFYIMIWFMMNKLINTNILHNQLIEIIWTLIPMIILLFLIFPSLKILYTMENNKMNFFLTLKIMAHQWYWSYEYSDFNKLEFDSFMLKNFNHKMFRLLDVDNRLILPYNMNIRSLMSSSDVIHSWTIPSLGVKIDAIPGRLNQFIFNVMNPGLFYGQCSEICGLNHSFMPIVLESIIFKMFMNWMMN
;
A
#
# COMPACT_ATOMS: atom_id res chain seq x y z
N MET A 1 -2.86 -3.21 -11.70
CA MET A 1 -3.86 -4.14 -11.15
C MET A 1 -3.24 -5.53 -11.07
N ASN A 2 -3.67 -6.35 -10.11
CA ASN A 2 -3.27 -7.76 -10.03
C ASN A 2 -3.66 -8.51 -11.31
N THR A 3 -2.71 -9.22 -11.89
CA THR A 3 -2.94 -10.20 -12.96
C THR A 3 -3.19 -11.59 -12.37
N TRP A 4 -3.71 -12.49 -13.20
CA TRP A 4 -3.89 -13.89 -12.81
C TRP A 4 -2.54 -14.51 -12.46
N LEU A 5 -2.49 -15.31 -11.38
CA LEU A 5 -1.28 -16.00 -10.91
C LEU A 5 -0.12 -15.07 -10.51
N MET A 6 -0.43 -13.81 -10.18
CA MET A 6 0.56 -12.86 -9.70
C MET A 6 1.10 -13.28 -8.33
N MET A 7 2.41 -13.52 -8.24
CA MET A 7 3.11 -13.88 -7.00
C MET A 7 3.75 -12.70 -6.27
N ASN A 8 4.13 -11.66 -7.02
CA ASN A 8 4.82 -10.47 -6.49
C ASN A 8 3.83 -9.31 -6.29
N PHE A 9 4.32 -8.20 -5.73
CA PHE A 9 3.56 -6.95 -5.69
C PHE A 9 3.23 -6.42 -7.08
N GLN A 10 2.14 -5.64 -7.16
CA GLN A 10 1.84 -4.82 -8.34
C GLN A 10 3.02 -3.93 -8.71
N ASP A 11 3.18 -3.69 -10.01
CA ASP A 11 4.17 -2.74 -10.51
C ASP A 11 3.99 -1.37 -9.85
N SER A 12 5.10 -0.80 -9.37
CA SER A 12 5.08 0.48 -8.65
C SER A 12 4.74 1.63 -9.59
N SER A 13 3.78 2.46 -9.18
CA SER A 13 3.41 3.71 -9.85
C SER A 13 3.70 4.95 -9.02
N SER A 14 4.37 4.80 -7.88
CA SER A 14 4.89 5.89 -7.05
C SER A 14 6.34 5.60 -6.62
N TYR A 15 7.10 6.66 -6.31
CA TYR A 15 8.47 6.52 -5.81
C TYR A 15 8.51 5.75 -4.48
N THR A 16 7.53 5.99 -3.61
CA THR A 16 7.42 5.33 -2.30
C THR A 16 7.17 3.82 -2.46
N MET A 17 6.29 3.41 -3.38
CA MET A 17 6.05 1.99 -3.66
C MET A 17 7.29 1.31 -4.22
N MET A 18 8.03 1.97 -5.12
CA MET A 18 9.28 1.43 -5.65
C MET A 18 10.29 1.14 -4.52
N MET A 19 10.46 2.08 -3.58
CA MET A 19 11.35 1.89 -2.42
C MET A 19 10.85 0.77 -1.49
N MET A 20 9.53 0.62 -1.31
CA MET A 20 8.96 -0.48 -0.53
C MET A 20 9.20 -1.85 -1.17
N ILE A 21 9.11 -1.97 -2.50
CA ILE A 21 9.42 -3.23 -3.21
C ILE A 21 10.89 -3.60 -3.00
N TYR A 22 11.83 -2.65 -3.15
CA TYR A 22 13.24 -2.92 -2.89
C TYR A 22 13.53 -3.33 -1.43
N PHE A 23 12.85 -2.70 -0.47
CA PHE A 23 13.00 -3.06 0.93
C PHE A 23 12.41 -4.44 1.24
N HIS A 24 11.26 -4.77 0.65
CA HIS A 24 10.69 -6.11 0.73
C HIS A 24 11.65 -7.16 0.18
N ASP A 25 12.21 -6.95 -1.01
CA ASP A 25 13.13 -7.93 -1.62
C ASP A 25 14.39 -8.13 -0.76
N PHE A 26 14.89 -7.06 -0.14
CA PHE A 26 15.98 -7.15 0.82
C PHE A 26 15.62 -7.99 2.06
N ILE A 27 14.43 -7.79 2.64
CA ILE A 27 13.93 -8.62 3.75
C ILE A 27 13.77 -10.07 3.31
N MET A 28 13.16 -10.32 2.15
CA MET A 28 12.91 -11.67 1.65
C MET A 28 14.21 -12.44 1.41
N MET A 29 15.25 -11.77 0.91
CA MET A 29 16.59 -12.36 0.78
C MET A 29 17.14 -12.82 2.13
N ILE A 30 17.07 -11.97 3.16
CA ILE A 30 17.54 -12.29 4.52
C ILE A 30 16.73 -13.45 5.11
N LEU A 31 15.40 -13.41 5.00
CA LEU A 31 14.51 -14.46 5.50
C LEU A 31 14.79 -15.81 4.80
N LEU A 32 15.02 -15.80 3.48
CA LEU A 32 15.36 -17.01 2.73
C LEU A 32 16.67 -17.63 3.26
N ILE A 33 17.70 -16.82 3.51
CA ILE A 33 18.98 -17.30 4.06
C ILE A 33 18.77 -17.94 5.43
N ILE A 34 18.01 -17.28 6.33
CA ILE A 34 17.71 -17.82 7.66
C ILE A 34 16.92 -19.13 7.54
N MET A 35 15.92 -19.19 6.67
CA MET A 35 15.10 -20.39 6.45
C MET A 35 15.93 -21.56 5.92
N ILE A 36 16.82 -21.33 4.95
CA ILE A 36 17.72 -22.37 4.43
C ILE A 36 18.66 -22.86 5.52
N MET A 37 19.22 -21.96 6.34
CA MET A 37 20.10 -22.33 7.45
C MET A 37 19.39 -23.20 8.50
N ILE A 38 18.18 -22.81 8.92
CA ILE A 38 17.38 -23.59 9.88
C ILE A 38 17.03 -24.95 9.28
N PHE A 39 16.56 -24.98 8.03
CA PHE A 39 16.20 -26.22 7.35
C PHE A 39 17.40 -27.17 7.22
N TYR A 40 18.58 -26.65 6.90
CA TYR A 40 19.81 -27.42 6.86
C TYR A 40 20.17 -28.02 8.23
N ILE A 41 20.12 -27.22 9.31
CA ILE A 41 20.41 -27.69 10.67
C ILE A 41 19.42 -28.80 11.08
N MET A 42 18.14 -28.65 10.74
CA MET A 42 17.12 -29.65 11.02
C MET A 42 17.40 -30.98 10.30
N ILE A 43 17.72 -30.94 9.01
CA ILE A 43 18.11 -32.14 8.25
C ILE A 43 19.37 -32.77 8.87
N TRP A 44 20.36 -31.96 9.22
CA TRP A 44 21.60 -32.45 9.82
C TRP A 44 21.35 -33.18 11.13
N PHE A 45 20.51 -32.64 12.02
CA PHE A 45 20.13 -33.33 13.26
C PHE A 45 19.37 -34.63 13.00
N MET A 46 18.48 -34.68 12.02
CA MET A 46 17.73 -35.91 11.69
C MET A 46 18.62 -37.01 11.11
N MET A 47 19.69 -36.64 10.40
CA MET A 47 20.61 -37.59 9.77
C MET A 47 21.75 -38.01 10.70
N ASN A 48 21.98 -37.28 11.80
CA ASN A 48 23.07 -37.57 12.72
C ASN A 48 22.76 -38.81 13.58
N LYS A 49 23.65 -39.79 13.54
CA LYS A 49 23.54 -41.05 14.32
C LYS A 49 24.25 -40.97 15.67
N LEU A 50 25.08 -39.96 15.91
CA LEU A 50 25.87 -39.82 17.13
C LEU A 50 24.99 -39.30 18.27
N ILE A 51 24.98 -40.03 19.39
CA ILE A 51 24.17 -39.70 20.57
C ILE A 51 25.07 -39.02 21.61
N ASN A 52 24.67 -37.84 22.06
CA ASN A 52 25.24 -37.20 23.23
C ASN A 52 24.11 -36.63 24.11
N THR A 53 23.97 -37.15 25.33
CA THR A 53 22.91 -36.78 26.28
C THR A 53 23.41 -35.88 27.42
N ASN A 54 24.71 -35.59 27.48
CA ASN A 54 25.33 -34.98 28.65
C ASN A 54 25.47 -33.44 28.54
N ILE A 55 25.09 -32.84 27.41
CA ILE A 55 25.13 -31.39 27.21
C ILE A 55 23.86 -30.77 27.80
N LEU A 56 24.02 -29.99 28.88
CA LEU A 56 22.90 -29.29 29.54
C LEU A 56 22.82 -27.80 29.20
N HIS A 57 23.95 -27.10 29.14
CA HIS A 57 23.99 -25.67 28.80
C HIS A 57 25.28 -25.30 28.05
N ASN A 58 25.23 -24.23 27.26
CA ASN A 58 26.44 -23.59 26.75
C ASN A 58 26.20 -22.10 26.53
N GLN A 59 26.64 -21.28 27.49
CA GLN A 59 26.50 -19.82 27.46
C GLN A 59 27.05 -19.18 26.19
N LEU A 60 28.15 -19.73 25.63
CA LEU A 60 28.75 -19.17 24.41
C LEU A 60 27.81 -19.28 23.22
N ILE A 61 27.09 -20.40 23.07
CA ILE A 61 26.13 -20.59 21.97
C ILE A 61 24.95 -19.63 22.14
N GLU A 62 24.49 -19.44 23.37
CA GLU A 62 23.41 -18.51 23.68
C GLU A 62 23.77 -17.07 23.32
N ILE A 63 24.99 -16.64 23.63
CA ILE A 63 25.49 -15.31 23.26
C ILE A 63 25.57 -15.18 21.72
N ILE A 64 26.01 -16.21 21.01
CA ILE A 64 26.13 -16.18 19.55
C ILE A 64 24.75 -16.04 18.89
N TRP A 65 23.77 -16.88 19.26
CA TRP A 65 22.45 -16.84 18.63
C TRP A 65 21.60 -15.64 19.07
N THR A 66 22.01 -14.88 20.09
CA THR A 66 21.32 -13.64 20.50
C THR A 66 21.91 -12.43 19.79
N LEU A 67 23.24 -12.36 19.69
CA LEU A 67 23.93 -11.26 19.01
C LEU A 67 23.72 -11.26 17.49
N ILE A 68 23.73 -12.44 16.84
CA ILE A 68 23.57 -12.52 15.38
C ILE A 68 22.22 -11.94 14.92
N PRO A 69 21.04 -12.35 15.45
CA PRO A 69 19.76 -11.76 15.07
C PRO A 69 19.66 -10.27 15.41
N MET A 70 20.26 -9.83 16.52
CA MET A 70 20.28 -8.41 16.88
C MET A 70 20.98 -7.57 15.80
N ILE A 71 22.13 -8.03 15.30
CA ILE A 71 22.86 -7.34 14.21
C ILE A 71 22.04 -7.34 12.92
N ILE A 72 21.39 -8.45 12.57
CA ILE A 72 20.51 -8.53 11.38
C ILE A 72 19.38 -7.49 11.47
N LEU A 73 18.73 -7.37 12.63
CA LEU A 73 17.66 -6.39 12.84
C LEU A 73 18.16 -4.95 12.71
N LEU A 74 19.37 -4.63 13.20
CA LEU A 74 19.97 -3.30 13.01
C LEU A 74 20.12 -2.94 11.53
N PHE A 75 20.55 -3.89 10.68
CA PHE A 75 20.65 -3.67 9.23
C PHE A 75 19.29 -3.47 8.55
N LEU A 76 18.22 -4.08 9.07
CA LEU A 76 16.86 -3.90 8.55
C LEU A 76 16.24 -2.54 8.94
N ILE A 77 16.60 -2.01 10.11
CA ILE A 77 16.03 -0.75 10.63
C ILE A 77 16.45 0.45 9.78
N PHE A 78 17.70 0.54 9.32
CA PHE A 78 18.19 1.68 8.54
C PHE A 78 17.39 1.97 7.25
N PRO A 79 17.21 1.01 6.32
CA PRO A 79 16.40 1.24 5.12
C PRO A 79 14.92 1.48 5.47
N SER A 80 14.39 0.82 6.49
CA SER A 80 13.01 1.02 6.96
C SER A 80 12.74 2.47 7.38
N LEU A 81 13.60 3.02 8.26
CA LEU A 81 13.47 4.40 8.72
C LEU A 81 13.65 5.41 7.58
N LYS A 82 14.59 5.15 6.65
CA LYS A 82 14.77 6.00 5.48
C LYS A 82 13.47 6.11 4.67
N ILE A 83 12.78 4.98 4.42
CA ILE A 83 11.51 4.98 3.69
C ILE A 83 10.45 5.76 4.47
N LEU A 84 10.30 5.49 5.78
CA LEU A 84 9.35 6.19 6.64
C LEU A 84 9.51 7.72 6.55
N TYR A 85 10.73 8.23 6.74
CA TYR A 85 10.98 9.67 6.68
C TYR A 85 10.80 10.25 5.27
N THR A 86 11.07 9.49 4.19
CA THR A 86 10.78 9.98 2.82
C THR A 86 9.29 10.13 2.57
N MET A 87 8.45 9.23 3.12
CA MET A 87 7.00 9.36 3.02
C MET A 87 6.49 10.57 3.79
N GLU A 88 7.04 10.84 4.97
CA GLU A 88 6.62 11.99 5.79
C GLU A 88 7.16 13.34 5.29
N ASN A 89 8.35 13.40 4.70
CA ASN A 89 8.98 14.65 4.28
C ASN A 89 8.44 15.21 2.96
N ASN A 90 7.64 14.46 2.19
CA ASN A 90 6.99 14.94 0.96
C ASN A 90 5.93 16.05 1.20
N LYS A 91 5.89 16.65 2.40
CA LYS A 91 4.87 17.60 2.85
C LYS A 91 5.00 19.03 2.32
N MET A 92 6.12 19.41 1.72
CA MET A 92 6.43 20.84 1.57
C MET A 92 5.78 21.52 0.36
N ASN A 93 5.49 20.83 -0.75
CA ASN A 93 4.82 21.42 -1.92
C ASN A 93 3.81 20.44 -2.54
N PHE A 94 2.53 20.81 -2.53
CA PHE A 94 1.44 20.09 -3.19
C PHE A 94 0.77 20.98 -4.24
N PHE A 95 0.32 20.37 -5.33
CA PHE A 95 -0.35 21.05 -6.45
C PHE A 95 -1.85 21.24 -6.19
N LEU A 96 -2.48 20.22 -5.59
CA LEU A 96 -3.93 20.14 -5.38
C LEU A 96 -4.22 19.51 -4.02
N THR A 97 -5.30 19.97 -3.38
CA THR A 97 -5.93 19.32 -2.24
C THR A 97 -7.17 18.54 -2.70
N LEU A 98 -7.18 17.25 -2.39
CA LEU A 98 -8.30 16.34 -2.62
C LEU A 98 -8.85 15.89 -1.27
N LYS A 99 -10.14 16.03 -1.04
CA LYS A 99 -10.79 15.42 0.13
C LYS A 99 -11.48 14.13 -0.30
N ILE A 100 -11.30 13.09 0.48
CA ILE A 100 -11.82 11.74 0.27
C ILE A 100 -12.70 11.42 1.48
N MET A 101 -13.99 11.19 1.24
CA MET A 101 -14.94 10.79 2.28
C MET A 101 -15.42 9.38 1.99
N ALA A 102 -15.35 8.52 3.00
CA ALA A 102 -15.90 7.18 2.95
C ALA A 102 -17.35 7.15 3.44
N HIS A 103 -18.16 6.30 2.81
CA HIS A 103 -19.56 6.02 3.18
C HIS A 103 -19.84 4.51 3.00
N GLN A 104 -20.90 4.00 3.61
CA GLN A 104 -21.46 2.67 3.37
C GLN A 104 -22.33 2.69 2.10
N TRP A 105 -21.91 2.16 0.95
CA TRP A 105 -20.62 1.56 0.59
C TRP A 105 -20.13 2.15 -0.73
N TYR A 106 -19.54 3.33 -0.64
CA TYR A 106 -19.02 4.11 -1.77
C TYR A 106 -18.03 5.17 -1.28
N TRP A 107 -17.36 5.84 -2.22
CA TRP A 107 -16.42 6.91 -1.93
C TRP A 107 -16.92 8.22 -2.53
N SER A 108 -16.78 9.34 -1.82
CA SER A 108 -17.00 10.67 -2.39
C SER A 108 -15.70 11.47 -2.41
N TYR A 109 -15.52 12.24 -3.47
CA TYR A 109 -14.30 12.99 -3.75
C TYR A 109 -14.65 14.46 -3.94
N GLU A 110 -13.94 15.35 -3.23
CA GLU A 110 -14.14 16.80 -3.28
C GLU A 110 -12.82 17.51 -3.65
N TYR A 111 -12.88 18.34 -4.70
CA TYR A 111 -11.77 19.16 -5.20
C TYR A 111 -11.97 20.60 -4.72
N SER A 112 -11.38 20.93 -3.57
CA SER A 112 -11.62 22.22 -2.88
C SER A 112 -11.03 23.44 -3.59
N ASP A 113 -9.94 23.26 -4.34
CA ASP A 113 -9.05 24.38 -4.69
C ASP A 113 -9.49 25.15 -5.95
N PHE A 114 -10.29 24.55 -6.83
CA PHE A 114 -10.59 25.14 -8.15
C PHE A 114 -12.08 25.44 -8.40
N ASN A 115 -13.02 24.56 -8.02
CA ASN A 115 -14.45 24.74 -8.33
C ASN A 115 -15.44 24.10 -7.32
N LYS A 116 -14.98 23.62 -6.16
CA LYS A 116 -15.79 22.79 -5.23
C LYS A 116 -16.54 21.66 -5.97
N LEU A 117 -15.83 21.00 -6.89
CA LEU A 117 -16.35 19.85 -7.60
C LEU A 117 -16.41 18.68 -6.62
N GLU A 118 -17.60 18.11 -6.44
CA GLU A 118 -17.87 16.96 -5.57
C GLU A 118 -18.67 15.91 -6.35
N PHE A 119 -18.25 14.65 -6.25
CA PHE A 119 -18.98 13.52 -6.81
C PHE A 119 -18.80 12.25 -6.00
N ASP A 120 -19.79 11.37 -6.14
CA ASP A 120 -19.77 10.02 -5.57
C ASP A 120 -19.27 9.01 -6.60
N SER A 121 -18.61 7.96 -6.11
CA SER A 121 -18.01 6.87 -6.87
C SER A 121 -18.54 5.54 -6.36
N PHE A 122 -19.44 4.93 -7.15
CA PHE A 122 -20.07 3.64 -6.87
C PHE A 122 -19.51 2.55 -7.77
N MET A 123 -19.49 1.32 -7.25
CA MET A 123 -19.17 0.14 -8.06
C MET A 123 -20.20 -0.05 -9.17
N LEU A 124 -19.74 -0.25 -10.41
CA LEU A 124 -20.62 -0.62 -11.50
C LEU A 124 -21.17 -2.04 -11.29
N LYS A 125 -22.51 -2.16 -11.29
CA LYS A 125 -23.21 -3.45 -11.20
C LYS A 125 -23.38 -4.13 -12.56
N ASN A 126 -23.42 -3.36 -13.64
CA ASN A 126 -23.62 -3.87 -14.99
C ASN A 126 -22.27 -4.29 -15.59
N PHE A 127 -22.09 -5.59 -15.76
CA PHE A 127 -20.87 -6.11 -16.37
C PHE A 127 -20.96 -6.05 -17.89
N ASN A 128 -20.07 -5.24 -18.47
CA ASN A 128 -19.69 -5.38 -19.87
C ASN A 128 -18.40 -6.19 -19.94
N HIS A 129 -18.19 -6.98 -21.00
CA HIS A 129 -17.00 -7.84 -21.13
C HIS A 129 -15.65 -7.09 -21.11
N LYS A 130 -15.67 -5.76 -21.26
CA LYS A 130 -14.50 -4.89 -21.24
C LYS A 130 -14.15 -4.33 -19.85
N MET A 131 -14.99 -4.59 -18.84
CA MET A 131 -14.86 -4.04 -17.50
C MET A 131 -14.34 -5.08 -16.51
N PHE A 132 -13.63 -4.62 -15.48
CA PHE A 132 -13.14 -5.46 -14.40
C PHE A 132 -14.22 -5.67 -13.34
N ARG A 133 -14.54 -6.95 -13.12
CA ARG A 133 -15.54 -7.35 -12.13
C ARG A 133 -15.14 -6.85 -10.74
N LEU A 134 -16.06 -6.16 -10.06
CA LEU A 134 -15.91 -5.60 -8.70
C LEU A 134 -14.88 -4.46 -8.54
N LEU A 135 -14.30 -3.95 -9.62
CA LEU A 135 -13.27 -2.93 -9.56
C LEU A 135 -13.63 -1.64 -10.28
N ASP A 136 -14.35 -1.73 -11.40
CA ASP A 136 -14.78 -0.53 -12.11
C ASP A 136 -15.88 0.21 -11.34
N VAL A 137 -15.80 1.54 -11.44
CA VAL A 137 -16.72 2.51 -10.84
C VAL A 137 -17.37 3.36 -11.92
N ASP A 138 -18.49 4.00 -11.57
CA ASP A 138 -19.17 4.97 -12.44
C ASP A 138 -18.35 6.24 -12.66
N ASN A 139 -17.85 6.84 -11.58
CA ASN A 139 -17.04 8.06 -11.58
C ASN A 139 -15.65 7.76 -11.02
N ARG A 140 -14.62 7.95 -11.84
CA ARG A 140 -13.22 7.73 -11.45
C ARG A 140 -12.65 8.98 -10.79
N LEU A 141 -11.71 8.78 -9.87
CA LEU A 141 -10.91 9.86 -9.32
C LEU A 141 -9.86 10.29 -10.36
N ILE A 142 -10.03 11.46 -10.98
CA ILE A 142 -9.15 11.94 -12.05
C ILE A 142 -8.09 12.89 -11.47
N LEU A 143 -6.81 12.60 -11.72
CA LEU A 143 -5.69 13.36 -11.16
C LEU A 143 -4.57 13.57 -12.21
N PRO A 144 -3.82 14.68 -12.15
CA PRO A 144 -2.69 14.89 -13.05
C PRO A 144 -1.52 13.96 -12.66
N TYR A 145 -0.87 13.35 -13.65
CA TYR A 145 0.36 12.57 -13.42
C TYR A 145 1.55 13.48 -13.06
N ASN A 146 2.50 12.93 -12.32
CA ASN A 146 3.75 13.56 -11.87
C ASN A 146 3.56 14.88 -11.08
N MET A 147 2.50 14.95 -10.27
CA MET A 147 2.20 16.07 -9.39
C MET A 147 1.93 15.56 -7.97
N ASN A 148 2.44 16.27 -6.98
CA ASN A 148 2.15 15.95 -5.57
C ASN A 148 0.72 16.37 -5.22
N ILE A 149 -0.08 15.42 -4.75
CA ILE A 149 -1.47 15.65 -4.37
C ILE A 149 -1.58 15.48 -2.86
N ARG A 150 -2.11 16.50 -2.18
CA ARG A 150 -2.45 16.42 -0.76
C ARG A 150 -3.84 15.85 -0.63
N SER A 151 -3.97 14.72 0.04
CA SER A 151 -5.26 14.11 0.33
C SER A 151 -5.63 14.22 1.79
N LEU A 152 -6.87 14.62 2.04
CA LEU A 152 -7.50 14.68 3.35
C LEU A 152 -8.59 13.63 3.38
N MET A 153 -8.54 12.74 4.36
CA MET A 153 -9.37 11.54 4.37
C MET A 153 -10.13 11.40 5.68
N SER A 154 -11.42 11.12 5.59
CA SER A 154 -12.29 10.84 6.74
C SER A 154 -13.46 9.95 6.33
N SER A 155 -14.33 9.63 7.28
CA SER A 155 -15.56 8.87 7.05
C SER A 155 -16.77 9.64 7.59
N SER A 156 -17.92 9.46 6.96
CA SER A 156 -19.21 9.97 7.43
C SER A 156 -19.94 9.01 8.38
N ASP A 157 -19.54 7.73 8.42
CA ASP A 157 -20.26 6.67 9.15
C ASP A 157 -19.36 5.78 10.03
N VAL A 158 -18.80 4.69 9.48
CA VAL A 158 -17.95 3.71 10.15
C VAL A 158 -16.51 3.84 9.68
N ILE A 159 -15.61 3.01 10.19
CA ILE A 159 -14.21 3.04 9.72
C ILE A 159 -14.13 2.38 8.34
N HIS A 160 -13.37 2.99 7.44
CA HIS A 160 -12.97 2.43 6.14
C HIS A 160 -11.47 2.61 5.94
N SER A 161 -10.91 2.09 4.84
CA SER A 161 -9.51 2.35 4.49
C SER A 161 -9.33 2.41 2.99
N TRP A 162 -8.74 3.50 2.50
CA TRP A 162 -8.57 3.84 1.10
C TRP A 162 -7.18 3.40 0.70
N THR A 163 -7.14 2.48 -0.26
CA THR A 163 -5.91 1.78 -0.62
C THR A 163 -5.78 1.72 -2.12
N ILE A 164 -4.61 2.14 -2.63
CA ILE A 164 -4.19 1.86 -4.00
C ILE A 164 -2.82 1.17 -3.92
N PRO A 165 -2.76 -0.18 -4.08
CA PRO A 165 -1.54 -0.94 -3.85
C PRO A 165 -0.35 -0.53 -4.74
N SER A 166 -0.59 -0.24 -6.03
CA SER A 166 0.47 0.18 -6.95
C SER A 166 1.12 1.53 -6.56
N LEU A 167 0.39 2.37 -5.81
CA LEU A 167 0.91 3.63 -5.25
C LEU A 167 1.53 3.45 -3.87
N GLY A 168 1.38 2.26 -3.25
CA GLY A 168 1.85 2.02 -1.90
C GLY A 168 1.13 2.88 -0.86
N VAL A 169 -0.14 3.21 -1.11
CA VAL A 169 -0.97 4.02 -0.19
C VAL A 169 -2.04 3.13 0.41
N LYS A 170 -2.14 3.13 1.74
CA LYS A 170 -3.25 2.59 2.53
C LYS A 170 -3.48 3.49 3.74
N ILE A 171 -4.64 4.11 3.84
CA ILE A 171 -4.94 5.09 4.89
C ILE A 171 -6.36 4.91 5.37
N ASP A 172 -6.55 4.95 6.69
CA ASP A 172 -7.85 4.74 7.29
C ASP A 172 -8.69 6.02 7.27
N ALA A 173 -9.98 5.85 6.99
CA ALA A 173 -11.00 6.89 7.06
C ALA A 173 -11.74 6.67 8.36
N ILE A 174 -11.47 7.52 9.33
CA ILE A 174 -12.00 7.39 10.69
C ILE A 174 -13.01 8.53 10.91
N PRO A 175 -14.26 8.22 11.31
CA PRO A 175 -15.25 9.25 11.63
C PRO A 175 -14.72 10.24 12.67
N GLY A 176 -14.88 11.53 12.42
CA GLY A 176 -14.41 12.58 13.33
C GLY A 176 -12.91 12.86 13.31
N ARG A 177 -12.13 12.21 12.44
CA ARG A 177 -10.69 12.47 12.24
C ARG A 177 -10.37 12.70 10.77
N LEU A 178 -9.60 13.75 10.48
CA LEU A 178 -9.07 14.05 9.15
C LEU A 178 -7.61 13.57 9.06
N ASN A 179 -7.39 12.43 8.41
CA ASN A 179 -6.06 11.93 8.10
C ASN A 179 -5.51 12.65 6.86
N GLN A 180 -4.29 13.19 6.95
CA GLN A 180 -3.63 13.82 5.83
C GLN A 180 -2.49 12.95 5.31
N PHE A 181 -2.39 12.85 3.99
CA PHE A 181 -1.26 12.25 3.31
C PHE A 181 -0.97 12.93 1.98
N ILE A 182 0.22 12.69 1.45
CA ILE A 182 0.63 13.19 0.14
C ILE A 182 1.16 12.03 -0.67
N PHE A 183 0.71 11.95 -1.92
CA PHE A 183 1.19 10.96 -2.86
C PHE A 183 1.39 11.60 -4.24
N ASN A 184 2.13 10.90 -5.08
CA ASN A 184 2.38 11.27 -6.46
C ASN A 184 2.26 10.01 -7.33
N VAL A 185 1.62 10.16 -8.49
CA VAL A 185 1.44 9.11 -9.50
C VAL A 185 2.41 9.39 -10.64
N MET A 186 3.43 8.55 -10.82
CA MET A 186 4.52 8.83 -11.76
C MET A 186 4.13 8.62 -13.23
N ASN A 187 3.13 7.77 -13.50
CA ASN A 187 2.76 7.35 -14.84
C ASN A 187 1.26 7.61 -15.11
N PRO A 188 0.88 8.02 -16.33
CA PRO A 188 -0.53 8.08 -16.72
C PRO A 188 -1.13 6.66 -16.81
N GLY A 189 -2.42 6.53 -16.52
CA GLY A 189 -3.13 5.25 -16.58
C GLY A 189 -4.21 5.08 -15.51
N LEU A 190 -4.75 3.87 -15.41
CA LEU A 190 -5.75 3.48 -14.42
C LEU A 190 -5.13 2.65 -13.30
N PHE A 191 -5.36 3.09 -12.06
CA PHE A 191 -4.90 2.44 -10.85
C PHE A 191 -6.10 2.04 -10.00
N TYR A 192 -6.09 0.79 -9.55
CA TYR A 192 -7.23 0.18 -8.88
C TYR A 192 -6.92 -0.08 -7.42
N GLY A 193 -7.95 0.08 -6.60
CA GLY A 193 -7.93 -0.07 -5.16
C GLY A 193 -9.23 -0.65 -4.63
N GLN A 194 -9.23 -1.05 -3.37
CA GLN A 194 -10.42 -1.53 -2.66
C GLN A 194 -10.39 -1.07 -1.21
N CYS A 195 -11.57 -1.00 -0.58
CA CYS A 195 -11.64 -0.76 0.85
C CYS A 195 -10.86 -1.85 1.61
N SER A 196 -9.99 -1.43 2.52
CA SER A 196 -9.07 -2.32 3.26
C SER A 196 -9.32 -2.37 4.77
N GLU A 197 -10.51 -1.95 5.20
CA GLU A 197 -10.99 -2.01 6.59
C GLU A 197 -12.46 -2.42 6.62
N ILE A 198 -12.84 -3.32 7.53
CA ILE A 198 -14.18 -3.92 7.54
C ILE A 198 -15.27 -2.88 7.85
N CYS A 199 -16.18 -2.68 6.89
CA CYS A 199 -17.19 -1.61 6.96
C CYS A 199 -18.65 -2.08 6.77
N GLY A 200 -18.91 -3.39 6.88
CA GLY A 200 -20.25 -3.98 6.83
C GLY A 200 -20.50 -4.87 5.60
N LEU A 201 -21.77 -5.08 5.27
CA LEU A 201 -22.22 -6.09 4.30
C LEU A 201 -21.57 -5.98 2.91
N ASN A 202 -21.43 -4.75 2.39
CA ASN A 202 -20.84 -4.53 1.06
C ASN A 202 -19.39 -4.04 1.12
N HIS A 203 -18.64 -4.40 2.17
CA HIS A 203 -17.23 -4.07 2.31
C HIS A 203 -16.39 -4.40 1.05
N SER A 204 -16.67 -5.54 0.40
CA SER A 204 -15.97 -5.97 -0.83
C SER A 204 -16.42 -5.24 -2.10
N PHE A 205 -17.40 -4.35 -2.04
CA PHE A 205 -18.09 -3.77 -3.21
C PHE A 205 -18.02 -2.24 -3.28
N MET A 206 -16.98 -1.65 -2.69
CA MET A 206 -16.67 -0.21 -2.78
C MET A 206 -15.23 0.02 -3.26
N PRO A 207 -14.94 -0.30 -4.54
CA PRO A 207 -13.62 -0.17 -5.11
C PRO A 207 -13.24 1.31 -5.32
N ILE A 208 -11.98 1.51 -5.64
CA ILE A 208 -11.37 2.80 -5.92
C ILE A 208 -10.74 2.70 -7.31
N VAL A 209 -11.03 3.66 -8.19
CA VAL A 209 -10.35 3.78 -9.47
C VAL A 209 -9.79 5.19 -9.59
N LEU A 210 -8.47 5.28 -9.67
CA LEU A 210 -7.74 6.51 -9.95
C LEU A 210 -7.32 6.51 -11.40
N GLU A 211 -7.67 7.57 -12.12
CA GLU A 211 -7.25 7.83 -13.49
C GLU A 211 -6.23 8.97 -13.51
N SER A 212 -4.99 8.64 -13.86
CA SER A 212 -3.90 9.60 -13.96
C SER A 212 -3.75 10.05 -15.40
N ILE A 213 -3.91 11.35 -15.65
CA ILE A 213 -3.92 11.94 -16.99
C ILE A 213 -2.97 13.12 -17.13
N ILE A 214 -2.73 13.55 -18.36
CA ILE A 214 -1.90 14.72 -18.66
C ILE A 214 -2.55 15.98 -18.09
N PHE A 215 -1.74 16.89 -17.53
CA PHE A 215 -2.21 18.13 -16.90
C PHE A 215 -3.20 18.93 -17.76
N LYS A 216 -2.96 19.06 -19.07
CA LYS A 216 -3.87 19.75 -19.99
C LYS A 216 -5.26 19.09 -20.04
N MET A 217 -5.32 17.77 -20.05
CA MET A 217 -6.60 17.03 -20.02
C MET A 217 -7.27 17.16 -18.66
N PHE A 218 -6.49 17.13 -17.58
CA PHE A 218 -6.99 17.37 -16.22
C PHE A 218 -7.65 18.75 -16.11
N MET A 219 -7.00 19.81 -16.59
CA MET A 219 -7.57 21.16 -16.56
C MET A 219 -8.84 21.27 -17.41
N ASN A 220 -8.88 20.64 -18.59
CA ASN A 220 -10.09 20.60 -19.41
C ASN A 220 -11.23 19.83 -18.71
N TRP A 221 -10.92 18.72 -18.04
CA TRP A 221 -11.91 17.96 -17.26
C TRP A 221 -12.44 18.78 -16.09
N MET A 222 -11.59 19.52 -15.37
CA MET A 222 -11.99 20.39 -14.26
C MET A 222 -12.88 21.59 -14.67
N MET A 223 -12.85 21.97 -15.95
CA MET A 223 -13.66 23.08 -16.49
C MET A 223 -15.03 22.64 -17.03
N ASN A 224 -15.23 21.34 -17.26
CA ASN A 224 -16.47 20.77 -17.76
C ASN A 224 -17.34 20.24 -16.63
#